data_AF-B2TKK7-F1
#
_entry.id   AF-B2TKK7-F1
#
_cell.length_a   1.000
_cell.length_b   1.000
_cell.length_c   1.000
_cell.angle_alpha   90.00
_cell.angle_beta   90.00
_cell.angle_gamma   90.00
#
_symmetry.space_group_name_H-M   'P 1'
#
loop_
_entity.id
_entity.type
_entity.pdbx_description
1 polymer ?
#
loop_
_entity_poly.entity_id
_entity_poly.type
_entity_poly.pdbx_seq_one_letter_code
_entity_poly.pdbx_strand_id
1 'polypeptide(L)'
;MAGYIVSLNDKDSLKYCIENGVYSTNLSSPKNNLWKIHHEGTFADYFGMKEGDNIYFFIDRKIYGIGELIKEKYDCKYWNYIDADKPENYEYNNIKDTMILDKEENLNNRCFCIFKPYPNFFINGVDMDDVLASNPSKFRMLRAFWKLSFVKIDEEENSALKDIILKRNEEYIFKNDDNSFKYNRDLQKQLLKKINKSYIMNSKNILKSCSKNEIIKHEMAIESGIMDILSNDENTIFGQWDYISHQVIASPFKPIDYMDKMDVFGFRYINKFNTISKYLVMELKKDAATTDAIDQTMKYVDWINSEYAFGDYGMIQAFLVAYDFSDEVIKYKNSVCIRNYTKGRRPTIADTWTCIRLMKYRFKNNKLNFYEVK
;
A
#
# COMPACT_ATOMS: atom_id res chain seq x y z
N MET A 1 -1.15 -10.04 9.14
CA MET A 1 -2.07 -9.35 8.20
C MET A 1 -1.92 -7.84 8.37
N ALA A 2 -1.94 -7.07 7.27
CA ALA A 2 -1.76 -5.62 7.34
C ALA A 2 -3.04 -4.89 7.78
N GLY A 3 -2.92 -3.61 8.09
CA GLY A 3 -4.06 -2.72 8.37
C GLY A 3 -4.09 -1.51 7.44
N TYR A 4 -5.29 -1.05 7.09
CA TYR A 4 -5.53 0.14 6.28
C TYR A 4 -6.39 1.12 7.08
N ILE A 5 -5.83 2.26 7.46
CA ILE A 5 -6.58 3.33 8.11
C ILE A 5 -7.00 4.31 7.04
N VAL A 6 -8.30 4.55 6.96
CA VAL A 6 -8.95 5.37 5.94
C VAL A 6 -9.57 6.60 6.58
N SER A 7 -9.24 7.79 6.07
CA SER A 7 -9.90 9.03 6.49
C SER A 7 -11.25 9.16 5.78
N LEU A 8 -12.30 9.42 6.57
CA LEU A 8 -13.62 9.77 6.08
C LEU A 8 -13.99 11.19 6.49
N ASN A 9 -14.92 11.79 5.73
CA ASN A 9 -15.36 13.16 5.96
C ASN A 9 -16.32 13.28 7.15
N ASP A 10 -17.22 12.31 7.32
CA ASP A 10 -18.32 12.39 8.28
C ASP A 10 -18.87 11.00 8.65
N LYS A 11 -19.73 10.98 9.68
CA LYS A 11 -20.36 9.75 10.20
C LYS A 11 -21.41 9.16 9.27
N ASP A 12 -22.00 9.94 8.36
CA ASP A 12 -22.99 9.42 7.41
C ASP A 12 -22.30 8.58 6.34
N SER A 13 -21.15 9.06 5.86
CA SER A 13 -20.23 8.32 5.00
C SER A 13 -19.75 7.03 5.66
N LEU A 14 -19.40 7.09 6.95
CA LEU A 14 -19.03 5.90 7.75
C LEU A 14 -20.17 4.89 7.79
N LYS A 15 -21.38 5.34 8.16
CA LYS A 15 -22.57 4.48 8.22
C LYS A 15 -22.86 3.84 6.87
N TYR A 16 -22.82 4.62 5.79
CA TYR A 16 -23.04 4.12 4.44
C TYR A 16 -22.00 3.07 4.04
N CYS A 17 -20.71 3.32 4.28
CA CYS A 17 -19.65 2.37 3.97
C CYS A 17 -19.83 1.05 4.72
N ILE A 18 -20.14 1.11 6.02
CA ILE A 18 -20.32 -0.08 6.87
C ILE A 18 -21.58 -0.86 6.48
N GLU A 19 -22.70 -0.16 6.23
CA GLU A 19 -23.96 -0.82 5.84
C GLU A 19 -23.79 -1.61 4.55
N ASN A 20 -23.09 -1.04 3.57
CA ASN A 20 -22.83 -1.67 2.27
C ASN A 20 -21.62 -2.62 2.28
N GLY A 21 -20.75 -2.55 3.30
CA GLY A 21 -19.47 -3.27 3.35
C GLY A 21 -18.54 -2.95 2.17
N VAL A 22 -18.61 -1.72 1.65
CA VAL A 22 -17.78 -1.26 0.53
C VAL A 22 -17.24 0.12 0.86
N TYR A 23 -15.95 0.32 0.64
CA TYR A 23 -15.32 1.63 0.73
C TYR A 23 -14.75 2.02 -0.63
N SER A 24 -14.92 3.29 -0.98
CA SER A 24 -14.32 3.87 -2.16
C SER A 24 -13.91 5.30 -1.88
N THR A 25 -12.73 5.66 -2.36
CA THR A 25 -12.20 7.01 -2.24
C THR A 25 -12.75 7.89 -3.35
N ASN A 26 -13.26 9.06 -2.98
CA ASN A 26 -13.63 10.08 -3.94
C ASN A 26 -12.36 10.79 -4.45
N LEU A 27 -11.96 10.51 -5.69
CA LEU A 27 -10.80 11.14 -6.30
C LEU A 27 -11.14 12.54 -6.86
N SER A 28 -10.14 13.40 -6.98
CA SER A 28 -10.36 14.60 -7.81
C SER A 28 -10.49 14.21 -9.28
N SER A 29 -11.25 14.96 -10.07
CA SER A 29 -11.32 14.72 -11.50
C SER A 29 -9.94 14.85 -12.18
N PRO A 30 -9.59 13.94 -13.11
CA PRO A 30 -8.36 14.07 -13.89
C PRO A 30 -8.37 15.38 -14.69
N LYS A 31 -7.18 15.95 -14.90
CA LYS A 31 -6.99 17.20 -15.67
C LYS A 31 -6.18 16.88 -16.92
N ASN A 32 -6.59 17.44 -18.06
CA ASN A 32 -5.92 17.26 -19.35
C ASN A 32 -5.72 15.79 -19.76
N ASN A 33 -6.67 14.93 -19.41
CA ASN A 33 -6.61 13.49 -19.63
C ASN A 33 -5.36 12.82 -19.02
N LEU A 34 -4.92 13.30 -17.86
CA LEU A 34 -3.78 12.77 -17.12
C LEU A 34 -4.14 12.49 -15.66
N TRP A 35 -3.65 11.34 -15.17
CA TRP A 35 -3.55 11.11 -13.75
C TRP A 35 -2.49 12.01 -13.13
N LYS A 36 -2.65 12.27 -11.83
CA LYS A 36 -1.74 13.07 -11.02
C LYS A 36 -1.11 12.13 -10.00
N ILE A 37 0.02 12.56 -9.43
CA ILE A 37 0.78 11.79 -8.44
C ILE A 37 -0.14 11.27 -7.31
N HIS A 38 -1.04 12.09 -6.78
CA HIS A 38 -1.94 11.65 -5.70
C HIS A 38 -2.99 10.62 -6.15
N HIS A 39 -3.41 10.62 -7.42
CA HIS A 39 -4.26 9.57 -7.98
C HIS A 39 -3.50 8.25 -8.09
N GLU A 40 -2.29 8.31 -8.62
CA GLU A 40 -1.40 7.15 -8.81
C GLU A 40 -1.05 6.49 -7.47
N GLY A 41 -0.75 7.30 -6.44
CA GLY A 41 -0.52 6.81 -5.08
C GLY A 41 -1.76 6.15 -4.48
N THR A 42 -2.95 6.74 -4.68
CA THR A 42 -4.20 6.07 -4.26
C THR A 42 -4.36 4.71 -4.93
N PHE A 43 -4.10 4.61 -6.23
CA PHE A 43 -4.18 3.31 -6.91
C PHE A 43 -3.14 2.32 -6.36
N ALA A 44 -1.93 2.78 -6.03
CA ALA A 44 -0.90 1.97 -5.37
C ALA A 44 -1.37 1.42 -4.01
N ASP A 45 -2.07 2.22 -3.20
CA ASP A 45 -2.68 1.77 -1.94
C ASP A 45 -3.66 0.61 -2.15
N TYR A 46 -4.58 0.75 -3.12
CA TYR A 46 -5.51 -0.32 -3.47
C TYR A 46 -4.77 -1.54 -4.00
N PHE A 47 -3.79 -1.40 -4.91
CA PHE A 47 -3.03 -2.55 -5.43
C PHE A 47 -2.38 -3.38 -4.33
N GLY A 48 -1.93 -2.75 -3.25
CA GLY A 48 -1.35 -3.45 -2.10
C GLY A 48 -2.35 -4.22 -1.22
N MET A 49 -3.66 -4.03 -1.38
CA MET A 49 -4.69 -4.65 -0.52
C MET A 49 -4.87 -6.13 -0.85
N LYS A 50 -4.91 -6.97 0.19
CA LYS A 50 -5.15 -8.41 0.08
C LYS A 50 -6.35 -8.84 0.93
N GLU A 51 -6.93 -9.98 0.57
CA GLU A 51 -7.95 -10.64 1.39
C GLU A 51 -7.41 -10.87 2.81
N GLY A 52 -8.25 -10.54 3.80
CA GLY A 52 -7.96 -10.67 5.21
C GLY A 52 -7.21 -9.50 5.84
N ASP A 53 -6.64 -8.57 5.06
CA ASP A 53 -6.13 -7.32 5.63
C ASP A 53 -7.25 -6.57 6.36
N ASN A 54 -6.91 -5.83 7.42
CA ASN A 54 -7.88 -5.09 8.19
C ASN A 54 -8.11 -3.69 7.60
N ILE A 55 -9.33 -3.17 7.72
CA ILE A 55 -9.68 -1.80 7.36
C ILE A 55 -10.29 -1.08 8.56
N TYR A 56 -9.89 0.18 8.74
CA TYR A 56 -10.29 1.04 9.84
C TYR A 56 -10.75 2.38 9.29
N PHE A 57 -11.76 2.98 9.91
CA PHE A 57 -12.23 4.30 9.52
C PHE A 57 -11.93 5.33 10.60
N PHE A 58 -11.25 6.39 10.17
CA PHE A 58 -10.83 7.52 10.98
C PHE A 58 -11.64 8.76 10.58
N ILE A 59 -12.25 9.41 11.57
CA ILE A 59 -12.92 10.71 11.42
C ILE A 59 -12.48 11.61 12.56
N ASP A 60 -12.03 12.82 12.22
CA ASP A 60 -11.49 13.85 13.10
C ASP A 60 -10.32 13.38 13.97
N ARG A 61 -10.62 12.63 15.02
CA ARG A 61 -9.67 12.10 16.01
C ARG A 61 -9.95 10.66 16.39
N LYS A 62 -10.98 10.02 15.83
CA LYS A 62 -11.48 8.73 16.33
C LYS A 62 -11.42 7.64 15.28
N ILE A 63 -11.11 6.43 15.72
CA ILE A 63 -11.15 5.20 14.91
C ILE A 63 -12.35 4.35 15.36
N TYR A 64 -13.23 3.98 14.42
CA TYR A 64 -14.59 3.48 14.70
C TYR A 64 -14.77 1.96 14.66
N GLY A 65 -13.73 1.18 14.93
CA GLY A 65 -13.79 -0.27 14.93
C GLY A 65 -12.99 -0.90 13.80
N ILE A 66 -13.31 -2.15 13.46
CA ILE A 66 -12.42 -3.01 12.69
C ILE A 66 -13.24 -3.71 11.59
N GLY A 67 -12.75 -3.64 10.36
CA GLY A 67 -13.21 -4.46 9.25
C GLY A 67 -12.12 -5.43 8.78
N GLU A 68 -12.54 -6.42 8.01
CA GLU A 68 -11.68 -7.37 7.31
C GLU A 68 -12.01 -7.30 5.82
N LEU A 69 -11.02 -7.05 4.99
CA LEU A 69 -11.15 -7.10 3.53
C LEU A 69 -11.49 -8.53 3.12
N ILE A 70 -12.54 -8.70 2.32
CA ILE A 70 -12.99 -10.03 1.90
C ILE A 70 -12.94 -10.16 0.39
N LYS A 71 -12.60 -11.36 -0.06
CA LYS A 71 -12.63 -11.70 -1.48
C LYS A 71 -14.06 -12.00 -1.90
N GLU A 72 -14.50 -11.35 -2.97
CA GLU A 72 -15.77 -11.64 -3.62
C GLU A 72 -15.52 -12.01 -5.08
N LYS A 73 -15.79 -13.27 -5.47
CA LYS A 73 -15.45 -13.84 -6.79
C LYS A 73 -13.93 -13.94 -7.06
N TYR A 74 -13.25 -12.82 -7.33
CA TYR A 74 -11.87 -12.82 -7.87
C TYR A 74 -10.84 -12.14 -6.96
N ASP A 75 -11.20 -11.03 -6.32
CA ASP A 75 -10.34 -10.19 -5.48
C ASP A 75 -11.20 -9.47 -4.41
N CYS A 76 -10.56 -8.71 -3.51
CA CYS A 76 -11.21 -7.84 -2.52
C CYS A 76 -11.36 -6.38 -2.99
N LYS A 77 -10.90 -6.06 -4.20
CA LYS A 77 -10.85 -4.71 -4.77
C LYS A 77 -11.12 -4.71 -6.27
N TYR A 78 -11.77 -3.65 -6.75
CA TYR A 78 -12.26 -3.56 -8.13
C TYR A 78 -12.28 -2.12 -8.62
N TRP A 79 -12.21 -1.96 -9.95
CA TRP A 79 -12.67 -0.74 -10.62
C TRP A 79 -14.17 -0.57 -10.40
N ASN A 80 -14.65 0.66 -10.24
CA ASN A 80 -16.07 0.95 -10.03
C ASN A 80 -16.91 0.78 -11.31
N TYR A 81 -16.29 0.99 -12.47
CA TYR A 81 -16.89 0.83 -13.78
C TYR A 81 -15.80 0.48 -14.81
N ILE A 82 -16.23 0.05 -15.99
CA ILE A 82 -15.30 -0.28 -17.08
C ILE A 82 -14.55 0.99 -17.48
N ASP A 83 -13.23 0.88 -17.68
CA ASP A 83 -12.35 1.99 -18.02
C ASP A 83 -12.22 3.08 -16.93
N ALA A 84 -12.56 2.78 -15.66
CA ALA A 84 -12.34 3.69 -14.54
C ALA A 84 -10.84 4.01 -14.28
N ASP A 85 -9.93 3.21 -14.84
CA ASP A 85 -8.49 3.39 -14.79
C ASP A 85 -7.94 4.34 -15.87
N LYS A 86 -8.79 4.81 -16.78
CA LYS A 86 -8.44 5.86 -17.74
C LYS A 86 -8.66 7.24 -17.10
N PRO A 87 -7.73 8.20 -17.32
CA PRO A 87 -7.85 9.55 -16.78
C PRO A 87 -8.85 10.42 -17.56
N GLU A 88 -10.05 9.91 -17.84
CA GLU A 88 -11.09 10.60 -18.61
C GLU A 88 -12.24 11.02 -17.70
N ASN A 89 -12.86 12.17 -17.98
CA ASN A 89 -14.06 12.61 -17.28
C ASN A 89 -15.29 12.03 -17.99
N TYR A 90 -16.03 11.17 -17.29
CA TYR A 90 -17.23 10.52 -17.81
C TYR A 90 -18.50 11.21 -17.29
N GLU A 91 -19.56 11.16 -18.07
CA GLU A 91 -20.90 11.54 -17.64
C GLU A 91 -21.65 10.32 -17.12
N TYR A 92 -22.42 10.49 -16.04
CA TYR A 92 -23.13 9.39 -15.36
C TYR A 92 -24.01 8.58 -16.31
N ASN A 93 -24.78 9.26 -17.16
CA ASN A 93 -25.67 8.60 -18.12
C ASN A 93 -24.96 7.66 -19.10
N ASN A 94 -23.68 7.88 -19.37
CA ASN A 94 -22.90 7.08 -20.32
C ASN A 94 -22.30 5.82 -19.68
N ILE A 95 -22.15 5.78 -18.35
CA ILE A 95 -21.45 4.69 -17.65
C ILE A 95 -22.29 3.98 -16.57
N LYS A 96 -23.44 4.52 -16.16
CA LYS A 96 -24.31 4.00 -15.08
C LYS A 96 -24.56 2.49 -15.17
N ASP A 97 -24.79 1.95 -16.36
CA ASP A 97 -25.10 0.53 -16.56
C ASP A 97 -23.93 -0.37 -16.13
N THR A 98 -22.70 0.14 -16.26
CA THR A 98 -21.47 -0.53 -15.86
C THR A 98 -21.01 -0.16 -14.45
N MET A 99 -21.57 0.87 -13.80
CA MET A 99 -21.20 1.25 -12.44
C MET A 99 -21.66 0.19 -11.42
N ILE A 100 -20.76 -0.11 -10.48
CA ILE A 100 -21.07 -0.89 -9.27
C ILE A 100 -21.69 0.02 -8.22
N LEU A 101 -20.99 1.12 -7.88
CA LEU A 101 -21.49 2.18 -7.02
C LEU A 101 -22.34 3.17 -7.84
N ASP A 102 -23.49 2.70 -8.31
CA ASP A 102 -24.36 3.36 -9.30
C ASP A 102 -25.11 4.57 -8.74
N LYS A 103 -24.37 5.67 -8.55
CA LYS A 103 -24.90 7.00 -8.23
C LYS A 103 -24.04 8.07 -8.91
N GLU A 104 -24.65 9.18 -9.29
CA GLU A 104 -23.96 10.30 -9.94
C GLU A 104 -22.82 10.88 -9.09
N GLU A 105 -23.01 10.96 -7.76
CA GLU A 105 -21.98 11.38 -6.81
C GLU A 105 -20.72 10.50 -6.83
N ASN A 106 -20.84 9.25 -7.29
CA ASN A 106 -19.76 8.27 -7.34
C ASN A 106 -18.99 8.25 -8.67
N LEU A 107 -19.16 9.25 -9.55
CA LEU A 107 -18.41 9.33 -10.80
C LEU A 107 -16.89 9.33 -10.60
N ASN A 108 -16.44 9.99 -9.53
CA ASN A 108 -15.03 10.12 -9.18
C ASN A 108 -14.51 8.98 -8.28
N ASN A 109 -15.41 8.11 -7.80
CA ASN A 109 -15.06 6.87 -7.12
C ASN A 109 -14.60 5.85 -8.16
N ARG A 110 -13.30 5.85 -8.50
CA ARG A 110 -12.75 5.02 -9.60
C ARG A 110 -12.56 3.57 -9.22
N CYS A 111 -12.23 3.29 -7.96
CA CYS A 111 -12.01 1.95 -7.44
C CYS A 111 -12.61 1.81 -6.04
N PHE A 112 -12.88 0.59 -5.62
CA PHE A 112 -13.42 0.29 -4.31
C PHE A 112 -12.85 -1.02 -3.75
N CYS A 113 -12.90 -1.16 -2.43
CA CYS A 113 -12.59 -2.39 -1.73
C CYS A 113 -13.81 -2.90 -0.95
N ILE A 114 -13.82 -4.20 -0.70
CA ILE A 114 -14.95 -4.91 -0.10
C ILE A 114 -14.51 -5.45 1.27
N PHE A 115 -15.34 -5.23 2.28
CA PHE A 115 -15.05 -5.67 3.63
C PHE A 115 -16.30 -6.18 4.36
N LYS A 116 -16.07 -6.85 5.48
CA LYS A 116 -17.08 -7.16 6.50
C LYS A 116 -16.60 -6.62 7.86
N PRO A 117 -17.48 -6.36 8.83
CA PRO A 117 -17.07 -6.08 10.21
C PRO A 117 -16.27 -7.24 10.83
N TYR A 118 -15.28 -6.93 11.68
CA TYR A 118 -14.42 -7.91 12.35
C TYR A 118 -13.86 -7.43 13.71
N PRO A 119 -14.60 -7.52 14.84
CA PRO A 119 -15.95 -8.06 14.94
C PRO A 119 -17.00 -7.05 14.51
N ASN A 120 -16.86 -5.77 14.89
CA ASN A 120 -17.84 -4.72 14.66
C ASN A 120 -17.15 -3.39 14.34
N PHE A 121 -17.94 -2.48 13.77
CA PHE A 121 -17.69 -1.05 13.84
C PHE A 121 -18.55 -0.45 14.94
N PHE A 122 -17.96 0.32 15.85
CA PHE A 122 -18.60 0.83 17.06
C PHE A 122 -18.98 2.29 16.91
N ILE A 123 -20.13 2.71 17.47
CA ILE A 123 -20.57 4.12 17.45
C ILE A 123 -19.59 5.01 18.22
N ASN A 124 -19.03 4.49 19.31
CA ASN A 124 -18.03 5.16 20.12
C ASN A 124 -16.63 4.79 19.63
N GLY A 125 -16.13 5.57 18.67
CA GLY A 125 -14.74 5.43 18.21
C GLY A 125 -13.72 5.76 19.30
N VAL A 126 -12.53 5.18 19.18
CA VAL A 126 -11.39 5.36 20.10
C VAL A 126 -10.56 6.56 19.66
N ASP A 127 -10.22 7.46 20.57
CA ASP A 127 -9.41 8.65 20.27
C ASP A 127 -7.98 8.27 19.84
N MET A 128 -7.41 9.01 18.90
CA MET A 128 -6.07 8.76 18.35
C MET A 128 -4.99 8.88 19.44
N ASP A 129 -5.15 9.77 20.42
CA ASP A 129 -4.18 9.89 21.51
C ASP A 129 -4.22 8.64 22.39
N ASP A 130 -5.42 8.09 22.67
CA ASP A 130 -5.57 6.81 23.37
C ASP A 130 -4.90 5.66 22.59
N VAL A 131 -5.10 5.64 21.26
CA VAL A 131 -4.47 4.64 20.39
C VAL A 131 -2.95 4.73 20.48
N LEU A 132 -2.38 5.91 20.21
CA LEU A 132 -0.93 6.11 20.18
C LEU A 132 -0.28 5.96 21.56
N ALA A 133 -1.00 6.23 22.65
CA ALA A 133 -0.53 6.04 24.02
C ALA A 133 -0.59 4.58 24.48
N SER A 134 -1.46 3.76 23.90
CA SER A 134 -1.66 2.36 24.32
C SER A 134 -0.44 1.46 24.10
N ASN A 135 0.32 1.71 23.02
CA ASN A 135 1.57 0.99 22.73
C ASN A 135 2.53 1.86 21.88
N PRO A 136 3.15 2.88 22.48
CA PRO A 136 3.82 3.95 21.71
C PRO A 136 4.94 3.48 20.80
N SER A 137 5.63 2.39 21.17
CA SER A 137 6.78 1.84 20.43
C SER A 137 6.38 1.06 19.17
N LYS A 138 5.11 0.66 19.05
CA LYS A 138 4.62 -0.08 17.87
C LYS A 138 4.24 0.88 16.75
N PHE A 139 3.56 1.98 17.06
CA PHE A 139 3.05 2.90 16.06
C PHE A 139 4.15 3.75 15.42
N ARG A 140 4.42 3.49 14.14
CA ARG A 140 5.36 4.23 13.29
C ARG A 140 4.60 4.90 12.14
N MET A 141 3.99 4.10 11.27
CA MET A 141 3.23 4.60 10.11
C MET A 141 1.99 5.37 10.55
N LEU A 142 1.26 4.91 11.57
CA LEU A 142 0.07 5.60 12.04
C LEU A 142 0.35 7.04 12.51
N ARG A 143 1.55 7.29 13.07
CA ARG A 143 1.97 8.64 13.51
C ARG A 143 2.18 9.60 12.35
N ALA A 144 2.44 9.07 11.15
CA ALA A 144 2.61 9.85 9.93
C ALA A 144 1.31 10.04 9.15
N PHE A 145 0.17 9.64 9.70
CA PHE A 145 -1.13 9.79 9.06
C PHE A 145 -1.59 11.26 9.07
N TRP A 146 -1.18 12.00 8.04
CA TRP A 146 -1.44 13.44 7.94
C TRP A 146 -1.73 13.86 6.50
N LYS A 147 -2.90 14.46 6.28
CA LYS A 147 -3.40 14.87 4.95
C LYS A 147 -3.39 13.75 3.89
N LEU A 148 -3.56 12.52 4.34
CA LEU A 148 -3.67 11.34 3.50
C LEU A 148 -5.08 10.78 3.60
N SER A 149 -5.58 10.24 2.50
CA SER A 149 -6.84 9.50 2.51
C SER A 149 -6.67 8.10 3.09
N PHE A 150 -5.46 7.53 3.03
CA PHE A 150 -5.13 6.20 3.55
C PHE A 150 -3.72 6.16 4.12
N VAL A 151 -3.51 5.29 5.09
CA VAL A 151 -2.20 4.81 5.50
C VAL A 151 -2.25 3.30 5.70
N LYS A 152 -1.24 2.60 5.18
CA LYS A 152 -1.05 1.17 5.43
C LYS A 152 -0.11 1.00 6.62
N ILE A 153 -0.49 0.10 7.53
CA ILE A 153 0.30 -0.32 8.69
C ILE A 153 0.60 -1.81 8.57
N ASP A 154 1.77 -2.21 9.08
CA ASP A 154 2.16 -3.62 9.07
C ASP A 154 1.39 -4.46 10.11
N GLU A 155 1.72 -5.74 10.22
CA GLU A 155 1.05 -6.66 11.14
C GLU A 155 1.22 -6.28 12.61
N GLU A 156 2.38 -5.73 12.97
CA GLU A 156 2.70 -5.40 14.36
C GLU A 156 1.92 -4.17 14.81
N GLU A 157 1.90 -3.10 14.00
CA GLU A 157 1.05 -1.94 14.22
C GLU A 157 -0.43 -2.31 14.19
N ASN A 158 -0.83 -3.20 13.26
CA ASN A 158 -2.22 -3.64 13.12
C ASN A 158 -2.69 -4.40 14.36
N SER A 159 -1.87 -5.29 14.91
CA SER A 159 -2.19 -6.00 16.16
C SER A 159 -2.36 -5.02 17.33
N ALA A 160 -1.46 -4.05 17.47
CA ALA A 160 -1.56 -3.04 18.53
C ALA A 160 -2.83 -2.19 18.40
N LEU A 161 -3.22 -1.81 17.18
CA LEU A 161 -4.45 -1.07 16.91
C LEU A 161 -5.70 -1.88 17.26
N LYS A 162 -5.74 -3.17 16.90
CA LYS A 162 -6.86 -4.06 17.25
C LYS A 162 -7.01 -4.19 18.75
N ASP A 163 -5.92 -4.41 19.47
CA ASP A 163 -5.94 -4.60 20.92
C ASP A 163 -6.61 -3.42 21.63
N ILE A 164 -6.24 -2.18 21.31
CA ILE A 164 -6.81 -1.00 21.97
C ILE A 164 -8.28 -0.80 21.58
N ILE A 165 -8.66 -1.02 20.31
CA ILE A 165 -10.05 -0.90 19.86
C ILE A 165 -10.94 -1.93 20.56
N LEU A 166 -10.49 -3.19 20.65
CA LEU A 166 -11.23 -4.26 21.31
C LEU A 166 -11.34 -4.02 22.81
N LYS A 167 -10.24 -3.63 23.49
CA LYS A 167 -10.26 -3.32 24.93
C LYS A 167 -11.23 -2.19 25.27
N ARG A 168 -11.30 -1.14 24.45
CA ARG A 168 -12.20 -0.01 24.69
C ARG A 168 -13.67 -0.33 24.43
N ASN A 169 -13.96 -1.39 23.67
CA ASN A 169 -15.31 -1.77 23.26
C ASN A 169 -15.70 -3.18 23.71
N GLU A 170 -14.98 -3.76 24.67
CA GLU A 170 -15.11 -5.17 25.07
C GLU A 170 -16.57 -5.55 25.39
N GLU A 171 -17.26 -4.68 26.13
CA GLU A 171 -18.64 -4.91 26.53
C GLU A 171 -19.65 -4.88 25.38
N TYR A 172 -19.29 -4.35 24.19
CA TYR A 172 -20.17 -4.20 23.02
C TYR A 172 -19.88 -5.23 21.92
N ILE A 173 -18.81 -6.02 22.03
CA ILE A 173 -18.37 -6.95 20.96
C ILE A 173 -19.47 -7.97 20.59
N PHE A 174 -20.15 -8.52 21.59
CA PHE A 174 -21.15 -9.58 21.41
C PHE A 174 -22.58 -9.13 21.68
N LYS A 175 -22.80 -7.82 21.90
CA LYS A 175 -24.15 -7.27 22.12
C LYS A 175 -24.81 -6.95 20.78
N ASN A 176 -26.06 -7.34 20.65
CA ASN A 176 -26.93 -6.87 19.58
C ASN A 176 -27.70 -5.64 20.08
N ASP A 177 -26.97 -4.54 20.21
CA ASP A 177 -27.49 -3.25 20.66
C ASP A 177 -27.21 -2.16 19.62
N ASP A 178 -27.66 -0.93 19.90
CA ASP A 178 -27.41 0.21 19.04
C ASP A 178 -26.01 0.82 19.28
N ASN A 179 -25.03 0.12 19.88
CA ASN A 179 -23.65 0.62 20.04
C ASN A 179 -22.72 0.23 18.90
N SER A 180 -23.20 -0.57 17.93
CA SER A 180 -22.47 -0.93 16.72
C SER A 180 -23.21 -0.49 15.46
N PHE A 181 -22.46 -0.10 14.44
CA PHE A 181 -23.01 0.19 13.11
C PHE A 181 -23.55 -1.09 12.48
N LYS A 182 -24.71 -0.99 11.81
CA LYS A 182 -25.36 -2.11 11.14
C LYS A 182 -24.69 -2.40 9.80
N TYR A 183 -24.38 -3.66 9.56
CA TYR A 183 -23.87 -4.18 8.29
C TYR A 183 -24.95 -5.02 7.61
N ASN A 184 -25.15 -4.83 6.31
CA ASN A 184 -26.14 -5.54 5.52
C ASN A 184 -25.47 -6.38 4.42
N ARG A 185 -25.28 -7.68 4.71
CA ARG A 185 -24.68 -8.63 3.76
C ARG A 185 -25.50 -8.80 2.48
N ASP A 186 -26.82 -8.73 2.56
CA ASP A 186 -27.68 -8.92 1.40
C ASP A 186 -27.62 -7.72 0.46
N LEU A 187 -27.59 -6.51 1.01
CA LEU A 187 -27.35 -5.28 0.25
C LEU A 187 -25.98 -5.32 -0.45
N GLN A 188 -24.93 -5.72 0.27
CA GLN A 188 -23.61 -5.89 -0.30
C GLN A 188 -23.62 -6.91 -1.47
N LYS A 189 -24.25 -8.07 -1.30
CA LYS A 189 -24.36 -9.08 -2.38
C LYS A 189 -25.11 -8.55 -3.60
N GLN A 190 -26.16 -7.75 -3.40
CA GLN A 190 -26.91 -7.12 -4.48
C GLN A 190 -26.04 -6.12 -5.25
N LEU A 191 -25.32 -5.26 -4.53
CA LEU A 191 -24.39 -4.27 -5.08
C LEU A 191 -23.31 -4.94 -5.96
N LEU A 192 -22.72 -6.03 -5.45
CA LEU A 192 -21.60 -6.72 -6.10
C LEU A 192 -22.02 -7.72 -7.19
N LYS A 193 -23.34 -7.88 -7.45
CA LYS A 193 -23.86 -8.88 -8.39
C LYS A 193 -23.27 -8.75 -9.80
N LYS A 194 -23.08 -7.51 -10.27
CA LYS A 194 -22.56 -7.17 -11.61
C LYS A 194 -21.07 -7.51 -11.80
N ILE A 195 -20.29 -7.68 -10.72
CA ILE A 195 -18.84 -7.87 -10.80
C ILE A 195 -18.49 -9.08 -11.66
N ASN A 196 -17.59 -8.88 -12.60
CA ASN A 196 -16.97 -9.92 -13.40
C ASN A 196 -15.48 -9.57 -13.66
N LYS A 197 -14.77 -10.37 -14.47
CA LYS A 197 -13.33 -10.20 -14.69
C LYS A 197 -12.94 -8.83 -15.27
N SER A 198 -13.84 -8.12 -15.96
CA SER A 198 -13.58 -6.80 -16.53
C SER A 198 -13.39 -5.70 -15.49
N TYR A 199 -13.77 -5.93 -14.24
CA TYR A 199 -13.64 -4.97 -13.14
C TYR A 199 -12.35 -5.15 -12.33
N ILE A 200 -11.55 -6.19 -12.62
CA ILE A 200 -10.33 -6.47 -11.86
C ILE A 200 -9.34 -5.31 -12.06
N MET A 201 -8.84 -4.79 -10.94
CA MET A 201 -7.88 -3.71 -10.96
C MET A 201 -6.55 -4.14 -11.59
N ASN A 202 -5.95 -3.27 -12.39
CA ASN A 202 -4.60 -3.44 -12.95
C ASN A 202 -4.00 -2.09 -13.35
N SER A 203 -2.67 -1.99 -13.37
CA SER A 203 -1.95 -0.74 -13.61
C SER A 203 -1.83 -0.32 -15.09
N LYS A 204 -2.39 -1.09 -16.03
CA LYS A 204 -2.12 -0.97 -17.46
C LYS A 204 -2.45 0.42 -18.02
N ASN A 205 -3.68 0.90 -17.84
CA ASN A 205 -4.08 2.20 -18.40
C ASN A 205 -3.46 3.37 -17.63
N ILE A 206 -3.20 3.20 -16.33
CA ILE A 206 -2.47 4.17 -15.51
C ILE A 206 -1.07 4.39 -16.11
N LEU A 207 -0.27 3.32 -16.26
CA LEU A 207 1.06 3.36 -16.87
C LEU A 207 1.02 3.91 -18.29
N LYS A 208 0.07 3.45 -19.11
CA LYS A 208 -0.09 3.91 -20.50
C LYS A 208 -0.32 5.41 -20.57
N SER A 209 -1.19 5.96 -19.72
CA SER A 209 -1.49 7.39 -19.69
C SER A 209 -0.29 8.26 -19.33
N CYS A 210 0.65 7.71 -18.55
CA CYS A 210 1.87 8.39 -18.13
C CYS A 210 3.07 8.07 -19.03
N SER A 211 2.90 7.29 -20.11
CA SER A 211 4.01 6.86 -20.97
C SER A 211 4.39 7.87 -22.07
N LYS A 212 5.67 7.83 -22.48
CA LYS A 212 6.18 8.42 -23.72
C LYS A 212 7.25 7.50 -24.27
N ASN A 213 6.98 6.87 -25.40
CA ASN A 213 7.81 5.78 -25.93
C ASN A 213 7.98 4.68 -24.87
N GLU A 214 9.21 4.37 -24.47
CA GLU A 214 9.53 3.35 -23.47
C GLU A 214 9.67 3.90 -22.03
N ILE A 215 9.44 5.20 -21.83
CA ILE A 215 9.62 5.91 -20.56
C ILE A 215 8.26 6.16 -19.90
N ILE A 216 8.20 6.06 -18.57
CA ILE A 216 7.07 6.54 -17.77
C ILE A 216 7.44 7.90 -17.17
N LYS A 217 6.58 8.90 -17.34
CA LYS A 217 6.88 10.31 -16.98
C LYS A 217 6.79 10.61 -15.49
N HIS A 218 6.07 9.78 -14.73
CA HIS A 218 5.85 9.95 -13.30
C HIS A 218 6.41 8.74 -12.55
N GLU A 219 7.19 8.99 -11.51
CA GLU A 219 7.77 7.94 -10.66
C GLU A 219 6.68 7.16 -9.92
N MET A 220 5.68 7.86 -9.39
CA MET A 220 4.53 7.27 -8.71
C MET A 220 3.68 6.34 -9.61
N ALA A 221 3.64 6.57 -10.94
CA ALA A 221 3.03 5.62 -11.87
C ALA A 221 3.85 4.31 -11.97
N ILE A 222 5.19 4.39 -11.91
CA ILE A 222 6.08 3.22 -11.86
C ILE A 222 5.86 2.47 -10.55
N GLU A 223 5.77 3.19 -9.42
CA GLU A 223 5.47 2.64 -8.09
C GLU A 223 4.15 1.88 -8.08
N SER A 224 3.08 2.51 -8.59
CA SER A 224 1.76 1.89 -8.74
C SER A 224 1.80 0.61 -9.60
N GLY A 225 2.58 0.64 -10.70
CA GLY A 225 2.80 -0.53 -11.55
C GLY A 225 3.58 -1.66 -10.86
N ILE A 226 4.59 -1.33 -10.05
CA ILE A 226 5.34 -2.31 -9.26
C ILE A 226 4.46 -2.91 -8.16
N MET A 227 3.64 -2.10 -7.48
CA MET A 227 2.68 -2.60 -6.48
C MET A 227 1.69 -3.60 -7.09
N ASP A 228 1.16 -3.30 -8.28
CA ASP A 228 0.31 -4.24 -9.03
C ASP A 228 1.04 -5.56 -9.35
N ILE A 229 2.27 -5.47 -9.88
CA ILE A 229 3.09 -6.66 -10.23
C ILE A 229 3.39 -7.50 -8.98
N LEU A 230 3.88 -6.89 -7.91
CA LEU A 230 4.26 -7.58 -6.67
C LEU A 230 3.06 -8.20 -5.93
N SER A 231 1.87 -7.60 -6.07
CA SER A 231 0.64 -8.15 -5.48
C SER A 231 0.07 -9.34 -6.25
N ASN A 232 0.26 -9.38 -7.58
CA ASN A 232 -0.49 -10.28 -8.46
C ASN A 232 0.36 -11.36 -9.15
N ASP A 233 1.69 -11.22 -9.20
CA ASP A 233 2.59 -12.17 -9.86
C ASP A 233 3.52 -12.84 -8.83
N GLU A 234 3.47 -14.17 -8.75
CA GLU A 234 4.34 -14.96 -7.86
C GLU A 234 5.77 -15.09 -8.42
N ASN A 235 5.97 -14.85 -9.72
CA ASN A 235 7.23 -15.08 -10.44
C ASN A 235 7.90 -13.78 -10.89
N THR A 236 8.02 -12.82 -9.98
CA THR A 236 8.70 -11.54 -10.29
C THR A 236 10.22 -11.65 -10.18
N ILE A 237 10.94 -10.85 -10.96
CA ILE A 237 12.41 -10.69 -10.83
C ILE A 237 12.84 -10.12 -9.48
N PHE A 238 11.90 -9.48 -8.77
CA PHE A 238 12.08 -8.92 -7.44
C PHE A 238 11.80 -9.95 -6.33
N GLY A 239 11.35 -11.16 -6.67
CA GLY A 239 10.95 -12.19 -5.72
C GLY A 239 9.47 -12.13 -5.32
N GLN A 240 9.11 -12.94 -4.34
CA GLN A 240 7.76 -13.05 -3.78
C GLN A 240 7.74 -12.49 -2.36
N TRP A 241 6.70 -11.72 -2.05
CA TRP A 241 6.59 -10.94 -0.81
C TRP A 241 5.21 -11.09 -0.18
N ASP A 242 5.18 -11.42 1.11
CA ASP A 242 3.94 -11.59 1.86
C ASP A 242 3.31 -10.22 2.19
N TYR A 243 4.15 -9.24 2.53
CA TYR A 243 3.77 -7.85 2.75
C TYR A 243 4.51 -6.92 1.79
N ILE A 244 3.77 -6.00 1.19
CA ILE A 244 4.30 -4.87 0.41
C ILE A 244 3.53 -3.60 0.76
N SER A 245 4.23 -2.47 0.79
CA SER A 245 3.66 -1.14 0.98
C SER A 245 4.50 -0.13 0.21
N HIS A 246 3.84 0.92 -0.25
CA HIS A 246 4.50 2.07 -0.84
C HIS A 246 4.63 3.21 0.18
N GLN A 247 5.56 4.13 -0.06
CA GLN A 247 5.72 5.39 0.69
C GLN A 247 5.88 5.20 2.22
N VAL A 248 6.68 4.21 2.63
CA VAL A 248 6.89 3.83 4.04
C VAL A 248 7.94 4.72 4.70
N ILE A 249 7.64 5.24 5.89
CA ILE A 249 8.56 6.11 6.65
C ILE A 249 9.91 5.43 6.91
N ALA A 250 10.98 6.15 6.57
CA ALA A 250 12.36 5.66 6.60
C ALA A 250 13.32 6.63 7.29
N SER A 251 12.84 7.34 8.31
CA SER A 251 13.63 8.29 9.10
C SER A 251 13.06 8.45 10.51
N PRO A 252 13.84 8.95 11.48
CA PRO A 252 13.33 9.31 12.80
C PRO A 252 12.17 10.29 12.70
N PHE A 253 11.30 10.28 13.71
CA PHE A 253 10.13 11.15 13.70
C PHE A 253 10.55 12.63 13.72
N LYS A 254 10.07 13.37 12.72
CA LYS A 254 10.31 14.80 12.46
C LYS A 254 9.07 15.35 11.73
N PRO A 255 8.93 16.68 11.49
CA PRO A 255 7.73 17.19 10.83
C PRO A 255 7.48 16.48 9.50
N ILE A 256 6.21 16.12 9.23
CA ILE A 256 5.83 15.16 8.18
C ILE A 256 6.36 15.53 6.79
N ASP A 257 6.38 16.83 6.46
CA ASP A 257 6.86 17.34 5.17
C ASP A 257 8.36 17.07 4.90
N TYR A 258 9.15 16.75 5.95
CA TYR A 258 10.59 16.48 5.82
C TYR A 258 10.94 15.01 6.08
N MET A 259 9.94 14.14 6.26
CA MET A 259 10.15 12.71 6.47
C MET A 259 10.62 12.02 5.19
N ASP A 260 11.63 11.17 5.33
CA ASP A 260 12.07 10.32 4.23
C ASP A 260 11.12 9.12 4.09
N LYS A 261 10.84 8.72 2.85
CA LYS A 261 9.94 7.61 2.52
C LYS A 261 10.61 6.67 1.54
N MET A 262 10.56 5.38 1.84
CA MET A 262 10.90 4.33 0.89
C MET A 262 9.77 4.23 -0.13
N ASP A 263 10.11 4.24 -1.42
CA ASP A 263 9.12 4.12 -2.49
C ASP A 263 8.37 2.79 -2.38
N VAL A 264 9.11 1.68 -2.21
CA VAL A 264 8.52 0.37 -1.91
C VAL A 264 9.29 -0.30 -0.77
N PHE A 265 8.54 -0.79 0.21
CA PHE A 265 9.02 -1.61 1.32
C PHE A 265 8.19 -2.89 1.43
N GLY A 266 8.84 -3.99 1.82
CA GLY A 266 8.14 -5.25 2.00
C GLY A 266 8.89 -6.22 2.88
N PHE A 267 8.25 -7.34 3.19
CA PHE A 267 8.90 -8.48 3.81
C PHE A 267 8.21 -9.78 3.41
N ARG A 268 8.94 -10.87 3.60
CA ARG A 268 8.41 -12.23 3.40
C ARG A 268 8.76 -13.11 4.58
N TYR A 269 7.90 -14.05 4.87
CA TYR A 269 8.12 -15.05 5.91
C TYR A 269 8.86 -16.27 5.37
N ILE A 270 9.39 -17.07 6.29
CA ILE A 270 9.79 -18.44 5.99
C ILE A 270 8.50 -19.22 5.73
N ASN A 271 8.44 -19.95 4.62
CA ASN A 271 7.26 -20.72 4.22
C ASN A 271 6.69 -21.55 5.39
N LYS A 272 5.39 -21.39 5.68
CA LYS A 272 4.63 -22.01 6.79
C LYS A 272 4.90 -21.47 8.20
N PHE A 273 5.71 -20.44 8.37
CA PHE A 273 5.99 -19.82 9.66
C PHE A 273 5.69 -18.32 9.61
N ASN A 274 5.42 -17.71 10.76
CA ASN A 274 5.27 -16.25 10.88
C ASN A 274 6.60 -15.58 11.22
N THR A 275 7.72 -16.16 10.76
CA THR A 275 9.07 -15.64 10.99
C THR A 275 9.57 -14.94 9.74
N ILE A 276 9.91 -13.65 9.84
CA ILE A 276 10.41 -12.88 8.71
C ILE A 276 11.75 -13.45 8.23
N SER A 277 11.83 -13.74 6.94
CA SER A 277 13.02 -14.25 6.27
C SER A 277 13.83 -13.13 5.62
N LYS A 278 13.16 -12.24 4.89
CA LYS A 278 13.79 -11.12 4.17
C LYS A 278 12.93 -9.87 4.22
N TYR A 279 13.60 -8.72 4.16
CA TYR A 279 13.04 -7.41 3.90
C TYR A 279 13.35 -6.99 2.46
N LEU A 280 12.41 -6.29 1.84
CA LEU A 280 12.52 -5.66 0.53
C LEU A 280 12.62 -4.15 0.72
N VAL A 281 13.53 -3.52 -0.03
CA VAL A 281 13.49 -2.09 -0.29
C VAL A 281 13.71 -1.83 -1.77
N MET A 282 12.91 -0.93 -2.35
CA MET A 282 13.10 -0.45 -3.70
C MET A 282 13.08 1.08 -3.71
N GLU A 283 14.09 1.65 -4.35
CA GLU A 283 14.12 3.05 -4.76
C GLU A 283 13.82 3.11 -6.26
N LEU A 284 12.97 4.03 -6.67
CA LEU A 284 12.49 4.16 -8.04
C LEU A 284 12.94 5.49 -8.61
N LYS A 285 13.37 5.49 -9.88
CA LYS A 285 13.66 6.70 -10.64
C LYS A 285 13.01 6.60 -12.01
N LYS A 286 12.26 7.63 -12.39
CA LYS A 286 11.66 7.69 -13.74
C LYS A 286 12.71 7.87 -14.84
N ASP A 287 13.81 8.56 -14.55
CA ASP A 287 14.89 8.87 -15.50
C ASP A 287 16.12 7.97 -15.24
N ALA A 288 17.26 8.30 -15.85
CA ALA A 288 18.52 7.64 -15.51
C ALA A 288 18.89 7.92 -14.05
N ALA A 289 19.35 6.90 -13.33
CA ALA A 289 19.80 7.05 -11.95
C ALA A 289 21.09 7.87 -11.87
N THR A 290 21.26 8.59 -10.77
CA THR A 290 22.50 9.26 -10.36
C THR A 290 23.10 8.55 -9.15
N THR A 291 24.30 8.96 -8.74
CA THR A 291 24.94 8.48 -7.50
C THR A 291 24.10 8.77 -6.26
N ASP A 292 23.34 9.87 -6.24
CA ASP A 292 22.45 10.22 -5.13
C ASP A 292 21.36 9.14 -4.90
N ALA A 293 20.89 8.50 -5.97
CA ALA A 293 19.91 7.41 -5.85
C ALA A 293 20.53 6.17 -5.19
N ILE A 294 21.84 5.94 -5.36
CA ILE A 294 22.58 4.89 -4.65
C ILE A 294 22.67 5.24 -3.17
N ASP A 295 23.05 6.47 -2.83
CA ASP A 295 23.16 6.92 -1.45
C ASP A 295 21.80 6.86 -0.73
N GLN A 296 20.73 7.27 -1.41
CA GLN A 296 19.35 7.17 -0.92
C GLN A 296 18.95 5.72 -0.66
N THR A 297 19.23 4.81 -1.59
CA THR A 297 18.95 3.37 -1.41
C THR A 297 19.72 2.81 -0.22
N MET A 298 21.00 3.16 -0.07
CA MET A 298 21.84 2.70 1.04
C MET A 298 21.40 3.26 2.39
N LYS A 299 20.94 4.52 2.43
CA LYS A 299 20.31 5.11 3.62
C LYS A 299 19.13 4.24 4.09
N TYR A 300 18.29 3.77 3.17
CA TYR A 300 17.17 2.91 3.51
C TYR A 300 17.58 1.49 3.90
N VAL A 301 18.61 0.93 3.28
CA VAL A 301 19.20 -0.34 3.73
C VAL A 301 19.69 -0.25 5.17
N ASP A 302 20.41 0.82 5.52
CA ASP A 302 20.91 1.02 6.88
C ASP A 302 19.76 1.26 7.87
N TRP A 303 18.73 2.01 7.47
CA TRP A 303 17.51 2.19 8.27
C TRP A 303 16.79 0.87 8.53
N ILE A 304 16.62 0.02 7.51
CA ILE A 304 15.97 -1.29 7.69
C ILE A 304 16.79 -2.17 8.62
N ASN A 305 18.11 -2.11 8.50
CA ASN A 305 19.02 -2.88 9.34
C ASN A 305 18.90 -2.51 10.82
N SER A 306 18.80 -1.21 11.13
CA SER A 306 18.64 -0.74 12.51
C SER A 306 17.24 -0.99 13.06
N GLU A 307 16.21 -0.74 12.27
CA GLU A 307 14.82 -0.71 12.75
C GLU A 307 14.09 -2.06 12.69
N TYR A 308 14.56 -3.00 11.85
CA TYR A 308 13.86 -4.26 11.61
C TYR A 308 14.78 -5.49 11.63
N ALA A 309 15.99 -5.43 11.03
CA ALA A 309 16.84 -6.61 10.88
C ALA A 309 17.83 -6.85 12.03
N PHE A 310 17.83 -5.98 13.05
CA PHE A 310 18.67 -6.09 14.26
C PHE A 310 20.17 -6.33 13.98
N GLY A 311 20.70 -5.70 12.94
CA GLY A 311 22.10 -5.83 12.54
C GLY A 311 22.41 -6.94 11.52
N ASP A 312 21.45 -7.79 11.17
CA ASP A 312 21.60 -8.80 10.12
C ASP A 312 21.27 -8.21 8.74
N TYR A 313 22.24 -7.53 8.13
CA TYR A 313 22.15 -7.04 6.74
C TYR A 313 21.79 -8.15 5.75
N GLY A 314 22.14 -9.40 6.06
CA GLY A 314 21.81 -10.55 5.25
C GLY A 314 20.30 -10.72 5.03
N MET A 315 19.45 -10.15 5.88
CA MET A 315 18.00 -10.16 5.70
C MET A 315 17.50 -9.22 4.61
N ILE A 316 18.30 -8.29 4.09
CA ILE A 316 17.82 -7.19 3.26
C ILE A 316 18.10 -7.47 1.77
N GLN A 317 17.07 -7.31 0.93
CA GLN A 317 17.16 -7.28 -0.53
C GLN A 317 16.84 -5.86 -1.02
N ALA A 318 17.78 -5.25 -1.73
CA ALA A 318 17.66 -3.87 -2.19
C ALA A 318 17.65 -3.79 -3.71
N PHE A 319 16.77 -2.97 -4.26
CA PHE A 319 16.68 -2.69 -5.68
C PHE A 319 16.70 -1.19 -5.92
N LEU A 320 17.48 -0.76 -6.91
CA LEU A 320 17.33 0.56 -7.51
C LEU A 320 16.77 0.35 -8.91
N VAL A 321 15.56 0.83 -9.17
CA VAL A 321 14.88 0.73 -10.45
C VAL A 321 14.95 2.07 -11.16
N ALA A 322 15.51 2.11 -12.36
CA ALA A 322 15.64 3.36 -13.11
C ALA A 322 15.46 3.14 -14.61
N TYR A 323 15.30 4.22 -15.39
CA TYR A 323 15.30 4.09 -16.85
C TYR A 323 16.69 3.70 -17.36
N ASP A 324 17.76 4.25 -16.80
CA ASP A 324 19.11 3.87 -17.21
C ASP A 324 20.13 4.02 -16.08
N PHE A 325 21.31 3.44 -16.29
CA PHE A 325 22.45 3.50 -15.38
C PHE A 325 23.71 3.77 -16.18
N SER A 326 24.46 4.80 -15.82
CA SER A 326 25.77 5.08 -16.41
C SER A 326 26.87 4.20 -15.78
N ASP A 327 27.99 4.04 -16.48
CA ASP A 327 29.16 3.33 -15.96
C ASP A 327 29.69 3.95 -14.65
N GLU A 328 29.54 5.28 -14.50
CA GLU A 328 29.89 5.99 -13.27
C GLU A 328 29.05 5.51 -12.09
N VAL A 329 27.73 5.42 -12.26
CA VAL A 329 26.81 4.95 -11.21
C VAL A 329 27.08 3.50 -10.85
N ILE A 330 27.36 2.64 -11.85
CA ILE A 330 27.70 1.23 -11.62
C ILE A 330 29.01 1.11 -10.82
N LYS A 331 30.05 1.87 -11.22
CA LYS A 331 31.33 1.90 -10.48
C LYS A 331 31.15 2.42 -9.06
N TYR A 332 30.36 3.47 -8.87
CA TYR A 332 30.07 4.03 -7.56
C TYR A 332 29.33 3.03 -6.67
N LYS A 333 28.27 2.39 -7.17
CA LYS A 333 27.57 1.29 -6.48
C LYS A 333 28.55 0.21 -6.01
N ASN A 334 29.47 -0.20 -6.88
CA ASN A 334 30.42 -1.26 -6.56
C ASN A 334 31.48 -0.84 -5.53
N SER A 335 31.73 0.45 -5.34
CA SER A 335 32.65 0.94 -4.30
C SER A 335 31.97 1.18 -2.95
N VAL A 336 30.71 1.65 -2.92
CA VAL A 336 30.06 2.11 -1.66
C VAL A 336 29.01 1.16 -1.09
N CYS A 337 28.42 0.29 -1.89
CA CYS A 337 27.33 -0.61 -1.46
C CYS A 337 27.84 -1.92 -0.85
N ILE A 338 28.76 -1.79 0.12
CA ILE A 338 29.34 -2.91 0.86
C ILE A 338 29.11 -2.67 2.35
N ARG A 339 28.60 -3.68 3.05
CA ARG A 339 28.46 -3.66 4.53
C ARG A 339 29.07 -4.92 5.11
N ASN A 340 30.08 -4.75 5.96
CA ASN A 340 30.66 -5.84 6.74
C ASN A 340 29.96 -5.93 8.08
N TYR A 341 29.57 -7.13 8.48
CA TYR A 341 28.79 -7.35 9.70
C TYR A 341 29.07 -8.75 10.25
N THR A 342 28.50 -9.06 11.41
CA THR A 342 28.68 -10.35 12.05
C THR A 342 27.34 -11.02 12.32
N LYS A 343 27.32 -12.35 12.19
CA LYS A 343 26.19 -13.22 12.54
C LYS A 343 26.60 -14.16 13.67
N GLY A 344 25.66 -14.43 14.58
CA GLY A 344 25.91 -15.28 15.75
C GLY A 344 26.78 -14.59 16.81
N ARG A 345 26.61 -15.02 18.06
CA ARG A 345 27.42 -14.50 19.19
C ARG A 345 28.54 -15.45 19.61
N ARG A 346 28.34 -16.76 19.46
CA ARG A 346 29.25 -17.82 19.90
C ARG A 346 29.00 -19.09 19.04
N PRO A 347 29.73 -19.30 17.92
CA PRO A 347 30.78 -18.44 17.38
C PRO A 347 30.22 -17.19 16.69
N THR A 348 31.03 -16.15 16.63
CA THR A 348 30.80 -14.98 15.78
C THR A 348 31.31 -15.31 14.37
N ILE A 349 30.46 -15.13 13.35
CA ILE A 349 30.75 -15.37 11.94
C ILE A 349 30.79 -14.02 11.24
N ALA A 350 31.91 -13.66 10.62
CA ALA A 350 31.99 -12.46 9.77
C ALA A 350 31.30 -12.71 8.43
N ASP A 351 30.57 -11.72 7.93
CA ASP A 351 29.86 -11.77 6.65
C ASP A 351 29.87 -10.38 5.97
N THR A 352 29.60 -10.35 4.67
CA THR A 352 29.61 -9.14 3.85
C THR A 352 28.36 -9.08 2.98
N TRP A 353 27.61 -7.99 3.10
CA TRP A 353 26.45 -7.71 2.28
C TRP A 353 26.82 -6.82 1.09
N THR A 354 26.34 -7.19 -0.10
CA THR A 354 26.54 -6.47 -1.38
C THR A 354 25.28 -6.47 -2.27
N CYS A 355 24.12 -6.79 -1.68
CA CYS A 355 22.92 -7.21 -2.41
C CYS A 355 22.02 -6.06 -2.91
N ILE A 356 22.59 -4.97 -3.40
CA ILE A 356 21.84 -3.99 -4.20
C ILE A 356 21.87 -4.38 -5.69
N ARG A 357 20.68 -4.54 -6.27
CA ARG A 357 20.48 -4.91 -7.68
C ARG A 357 19.99 -3.70 -8.47
N LEU A 358 20.66 -3.40 -9.59
CA LEU A 358 20.31 -2.28 -10.47
C LEU A 358 19.38 -2.79 -11.57
N MET A 359 18.17 -2.25 -11.66
CA MET A 359 17.12 -2.75 -12.55
C MET A 359 16.69 -1.67 -13.54
N LYS A 360 17.04 -1.85 -14.82
CA LYS A 360 16.53 -0.98 -15.90
C LYS A 360 15.08 -1.33 -16.18
N TYR A 361 14.19 -0.34 -16.20
CA TYR A 361 12.82 -0.53 -16.67
C TYR A 361 12.66 -0.06 -18.13
N ARG A 362 11.77 -0.71 -18.88
CA ARG A 362 11.24 -0.22 -20.15
C ARG A 362 9.75 -0.48 -20.23
N PHE A 363 8.97 0.52 -20.64
CA PHE A 363 7.55 0.35 -20.92
C PHE A 363 7.34 -0.16 -22.35
N LYS A 364 6.95 -1.44 -22.48
CA LYS A 364 6.69 -2.10 -23.78
C LYS A 364 5.47 -2.98 -23.68
N ASN A 365 4.68 -3.06 -24.75
CA ASN A 365 3.48 -3.88 -24.81
C ASN A 365 2.47 -3.57 -23.68
N ASN A 366 2.39 -2.30 -23.28
CA ASN A 366 1.61 -1.82 -22.14
C ASN A 366 1.98 -2.43 -20.77
N LYS A 367 3.25 -2.81 -20.58
CA LYS A 367 3.78 -3.36 -19.33
C LYS A 367 5.17 -2.81 -19.02
N LEU A 368 5.52 -2.78 -17.73
CA LEU A 368 6.89 -2.57 -17.29
C LEU A 368 7.69 -3.87 -17.49
N ASN A 369 8.84 -3.75 -18.14
CA ASN A 369 9.80 -4.84 -18.33
C ASN A 369 11.09 -4.46 -17.63
N PHE A 370 11.68 -5.39 -16.90
CA PHE A 370 12.85 -5.13 -16.05
C PHE A 370 14.04 -5.95 -16.50
N TYR A 371 15.22 -5.32 -16.52
CA TYR A 371 16.48 -5.92 -16.93
C TYR A 371 17.54 -5.60 -15.89
N GLU A 372 18.17 -6.62 -15.34
CA GLU A 372 19.24 -6.43 -14.37
C GLU A 372 20.53 -5.96 -15.07
N VAL A 373 21.15 -4.94 -14.49
CA VAL A 373 22.47 -4.45 -14.90
C VAL A 373 23.51 -5.12 -14.03
N LYS A 374 24.55 -5.65 -14.67
CA LYS A 374 25.66 -6.33 -14.00
C LYS A 374 26.79 -5.36 -13.65
#